data_AF-A0A7K4R119-F1
#
_entry.id   AF-A0A7K4R119-F1
#
_cell.length_a   1.000
_cell.length_b   1.000
_cell.length_c   1.000
_cell.angle_alpha   90.00
_cell.angle_beta   90.00
_cell.angle_gamma   90.00
#
_symmetry.space_group_name_H-M   'P 1'
#
loop_
_entity.id
_entity.type
_entity.pdbx_description
1 polymer ?
#
loop_
_entity_poly.entity_id
_entity_poly.type
_entity_poly.pdbx_seq_one_letter_code
_entity_poly.pdbx_strand_id
1 'polypeptide(L)'
;MKILSYLLVYRRFLLIVLTPLLLLPLPLIIKTKEAECAYTLFVVAIFWLTEALPLAVSALLPAIMFPLFGIMGSKQVASAYFKDFHLLLIGVICLATSIEKWNLHKRVALRMVMLVGVNPAWLMLGFMVSCAFLSMWLSNTSAAAMVMPIVEAVAQQIIRAEAEADALEMSCSNGSVNPALELDENIGECENNEWKEKQINGYNNNAASTVCIVEKENEKGKEQNLPPAEAERKGRKNKSSGILKVMCLCIAYSATIGGLTTITGTSTNLIFTEHFNSRYPGCQCINFGSWFILSFPIAVIILLLSWVWLQWLFLGFDFKNMFKCSKKKTAREEASSRVIQEEYKKLGPMSYPEIVTLVFFILMAVLWFTRDPGFIPGWSSLFPKYKSYIMDSTAALVIGLLFFIIPAKTLSRTSNGENIVFGYTPLITWKEFQSCMPWEIAILVGGGFALADGCEVSKLSEWIASKLTPIGSLPLWLVILISCLIVTSVTEVASNPATITIFLPILSPLAEAIHVNPLFILIPATLCTSFAFLLPVSNPSNAIVFSYGHLTVMDMVKAGLGINIIGVAVVMLAIMTWIVPIFDLYTYPSWISNIPSTNGTGL
;
A
#
# COMPACT_ATOMS: atom_id res chain seq x y z
N MET A 1 6.08 -10.01 -38.73
CA MET A 1 6.69 -9.04 -37.78
C MET A 1 5.96 -7.70 -37.77
N LYS A 2 6.09 -6.80 -38.78
CA LYS A 2 5.52 -5.42 -38.74
C LYS A 2 4.04 -5.32 -38.31
N ILE A 3 3.17 -6.23 -38.76
CA ILE A 3 1.75 -6.28 -38.35
C ILE A 3 1.60 -6.54 -36.84
N LEU A 4 2.40 -7.44 -36.26
CA LEU A 4 2.38 -7.76 -34.83
C LEU A 4 2.82 -6.56 -33.97
N SER A 5 3.82 -5.80 -34.41
CA SER A 5 4.22 -4.56 -33.73
C SER A 5 3.14 -3.48 -33.78
N TYR A 6 2.39 -3.34 -34.89
CA TYR A 6 1.24 -2.44 -34.93
C TYR A 6 0.10 -2.92 -34.02
N LEU A 7 -0.20 -4.23 -33.99
CA LEU A 7 -1.17 -4.82 -33.05
C LEU A 7 -0.77 -4.61 -31.58
N LEU A 8 0.52 -4.64 -31.25
CA LEU A 8 1.02 -4.34 -29.90
C LEU A 8 0.87 -2.86 -29.54
N VAL A 9 1.16 -1.93 -30.47
CA VAL A 9 0.95 -0.48 -30.28
C VAL A 9 -0.54 -0.16 -30.08
N TYR A 10 -1.42 -0.72 -30.90
CA TYR A 10 -2.87 -0.51 -30.79
C TYR A 10 -3.56 -1.45 -29.78
N ARG A 11 -2.83 -2.24 -28.98
CA ARG A 11 -3.38 -3.29 -28.11
C ARG A 11 -4.50 -2.80 -27.19
N ARG A 12 -4.34 -1.63 -26.55
CA ARG A 12 -5.39 -1.04 -25.68
C ARG A 12 -6.65 -0.69 -26.46
N PHE A 13 -6.52 -0.03 -27.61
CA PHE A 13 -7.65 0.30 -28.48
C PHE A 13 -8.37 -0.95 -29.00
N LEU A 14 -7.60 -1.97 -29.42
CA LEU A 14 -8.14 -3.25 -29.86
C LEU A 14 -8.89 -3.98 -28.74
N LEU A 15 -8.40 -3.97 -27.49
CA LEU A 15 -9.14 -4.50 -26.34
C LEU A 15 -10.45 -3.74 -26.09
N ILE A 16 -10.41 -2.40 -26.11
CA ILE A 16 -11.59 -1.53 -25.88
C ILE A 16 -12.71 -1.83 -26.89
N VAL A 17 -12.37 -2.05 -28.17
CA VAL A 17 -13.36 -2.31 -29.22
C VAL A 17 -13.76 -3.79 -29.30
N LEU A 18 -12.80 -4.71 -29.16
CA LEU A 18 -13.04 -6.14 -29.36
C LEU A 18 -13.76 -6.79 -28.17
N THR A 19 -13.49 -6.40 -26.92
CA THR A 19 -14.10 -7.04 -25.74
C THR A 19 -15.62 -6.88 -25.70
N PRO A 20 -16.21 -5.67 -25.87
CA PRO A 20 -17.66 -5.53 -25.98
C PRO A 20 -18.22 -6.28 -27.19
N LEU A 21 -17.56 -6.22 -28.35
CA LEU A 21 -18.01 -6.88 -29.58
C LEU A 21 -18.04 -8.41 -29.45
N LEU A 22 -17.02 -9.00 -28.82
CA LEU A 22 -16.89 -10.45 -28.60
C LEU A 22 -17.92 -10.97 -27.60
N LEU A 23 -18.26 -10.18 -26.58
CA LEU A 23 -19.25 -10.52 -25.56
C LEU A 23 -20.69 -10.18 -25.96
N LEU A 24 -20.89 -9.38 -27.01
CA LEU A 24 -22.20 -8.93 -27.51
C LEU A 24 -23.22 -10.06 -27.80
N PRO A 25 -22.83 -11.29 -28.21
CA PRO A 25 -23.76 -12.41 -28.32
C PRO A 25 -24.46 -12.78 -27.01
N LEU A 26 -23.85 -12.51 -25.84
CA LEU A 26 -24.41 -12.88 -24.53
C LEU A 26 -25.78 -12.22 -24.27
N PRO A 27 -25.94 -10.88 -24.31
CA PRO A 27 -27.26 -10.25 -24.17
C PRO A 27 -28.15 -10.50 -25.39
N LEU A 28 -27.61 -10.51 -26.61
CA LEU A 28 -28.40 -10.59 -27.84
C LEU A 28 -29.04 -11.96 -28.09
N ILE A 29 -28.42 -13.05 -27.63
CA ILE A 29 -28.95 -14.42 -27.79
C ILE A 29 -29.80 -14.81 -26.59
N ILE A 30 -29.31 -14.57 -25.36
CA ILE A 30 -29.98 -15.05 -24.14
C ILE A 30 -31.17 -14.15 -23.75
N LYS A 31 -31.05 -12.83 -23.94
CA LYS A 31 -32.13 -11.83 -23.75
C LYS A 31 -32.79 -11.82 -22.37
N THR A 32 -32.07 -12.23 -21.32
CA THR A 32 -32.52 -12.12 -19.92
C THR A 32 -31.70 -11.08 -19.15
N LYS A 33 -32.24 -10.59 -18.03
CA LYS A 33 -31.62 -9.50 -17.24
C LYS A 33 -30.29 -9.93 -16.62
N GLU A 34 -30.17 -11.20 -16.22
CA GLU A 34 -28.94 -11.82 -15.74
C GLU A 34 -27.85 -11.73 -16.81
N ALA A 35 -28.18 -11.99 -18.08
CA ALA A 35 -27.23 -11.99 -19.19
C ALA A 35 -26.80 -10.56 -19.60
N GLU A 36 -27.71 -9.59 -19.57
CA GLU A 36 -27.40 -8.17 -19.79
C GLU A 36 -26.52 -7.59 -18.66
N CYS A 37 -26.76 -8.01 -17.42
CA CYS A 37 -25.92 -7.63 -16.28
C CYS A 37 -24.55 -8.33 -16.34
N ALA A 38 -24.51 -9.63 -16.64
CA ALA A 38 -23.27 -10.40 -16.77
C ALA A 38 -22.38 -9.85 -17.90
N TYR A 39 -22.98 -9.42 -19.03
CA TYR A 39 -22.28 -8.71 -20.09
C TYR A 39 -21.61 -7.43 -19.58
N THR A 40 -22.34 -6.60 -18.84
CA THR A 40 -21.82 -5.36 -18.24
C THR A 40 -20.69 -5.66 -17.25
N LEU A 41 -20.87 -6.64 -16.37
CA LEU A 41 -19.87 -7.10 -15.40
C LEU A 41 -18.60 -7.60 -16.11
N PHE A 42 -18.71 -8.47 -17.11
CA PHE A 42 -17.55 -9.03 -17.81
C PHE A 42 -16.79 -7.97 -18.64
N VAL A 43 -17.47 -7.02 -19.28
CA VAL A 43 -16.81 -5.91 -19.98
C VAL A 43 -16.02 -5.05 -18.99
N VAL A 44 -16.62 -4.65 -17.87
CA VAL A 44 -15.95 -3.84 -16.84
C VAL A 44 -14.79 -4.62 -16.20
N ALA A 45 -15.01 -5.88 -15.82
CA ALA A 45 -13.99 -6.75 -15.24
C ALA A 45 -12.79 -6.94 -16.17
N ILE A 46 -13.00 -7.17 -17.47
CA ILE A 46 -11.88 -7.27 -18.43
C ILE A 46 -11.15 -5.93 -18.57
N PHE A 47 -11.85 -4.79 -18.62
CA PHE A 47 -11.20 -3.47 -18.70
C PHE A 47 -10.39 -3.13 -17.44
N TRP A 48 -10.87 -3.52 -16.26
CA TRP A 48 -10.14 -3.40 -15.00
C TRP A 48 -8.93 -4.36 -14.91
N LEU A 49 -9.10 -5.64 -15.26
CA LEU A 49 -8.03 -6.65 -15.25
C LEU A 49 -6.94 -6.42 -16.31
N THR A 50 -7.22 -5.62 -17.35
CA THR A 50 -6.25 -5.33 -18.43
C THR A 50 -5.76 -3.87 -18.46
N GLU A 51 -6.32 -3.01 -17.60
CA GLU A 51 -6.11 -1.55 -17.56
C GLU A 51 -6.11 -0.94 -18.98
N ALA A 52 -7.11 -1.34 -19.77
CA ALA A 52 -7.30 -0.86 -21.14
C ALA A 52 -7.76 0.60 -21.17
N LEU A 53 -8.55 0.99 -20.17
CA LEU A 53 -8.97 2.35 -19.84
C LEU A 53 -8.57 2.65 -18.38
N PRO A 54 -8.49 3.93 -17.96
CA PRO A 54 -8.40 4.29 -16.55
C PRO A 54 -9.55 3.65 -15.74
N LEU A 55 -9.28 3.33 -14.47
CA LEU A 55 -10.17 2.51 -13.66
C LEU A 55 -11.49 3.24 -13.38
N ALA A 56 -11.44 4.56 -13.16
CA ALA A 56 -12.62 5.40 -13.05
C ALA A 56 -13.44 5.51 -14.35
N VAL A 57 -12.79 5.54 -15.51
CA VAL A 57 -13.48 5.66 -16.81
C VAL A 57 -14.21 4.36 -17.16
N SER A 58 -13.57 3.21 -16.91
CA SER A 58 -14.21 1.90 -17.04
C SER A 58 -15.30 1.69 -15.97
N ALA A 59 -15.13 2.22 -14.77
CA ALA A 59 -16.16 2.21 -13.72
C ALA A 59 -17.39 3.10 -13.98
N LEU A 60 -17.37 3.97 -14.99
CA LEU A 60 -18.56 4.72 -15.43
C LEU A 60 -19.44 3.94 -16.41
N LEU A 61 -18.98 2.80 -16.93
CA LEU A 61 -19.75 1.98 -17.87
C LEU A 61 -21.10 1.47 -17.31
N PRO A 62 -21.24 1.06 -16.03
CA PRO A 62 -22.54 0.72 -15.42
C PRO A 62 -23.57 1.86 -15.51
N ALA A 63 -23.15 3.12 -15.37
CA ALA A 63 -24.02 4.29 -15.51
C ALA A 63 -24.55 4.52 -16.94
N ILE A 64 -23.89 3.93 -17.96
CA ILE A 64 -24.33 3.95 -19.35
C ILE A 64 -25.14 2.69 -19.66
N MET A 65 -24.63 1.52 -19.26
CA MET A 65 -25.11 0.21 -19.70
C MET A 65 -26.37 -0.24 -18.95
N PHE A 66 -26.47 -0.02 -17.64
CA PHE A 66 -27.67 -0.46 -16.88
C PHE A 66 -28.95 0.32 -17.22
N PRO A 67 -28.92 1.64 -17.50
CA PRO A 67 -30.09 2.33 -18.04
C PRO A 67 -30.42 1.91 -19.47
N LEU A 68 -29.40 1.65 -20.31
CA LEU A 68 -29.59 1.25 -21.71
C LEU A 68 -30.21 -0.14 -21.85
N PHE A 69 -29.80 -1.10 -21.01
CA PHE A 69 -30.42 -2.43 -20.93
C PHE A 69 -31.69 -2.46 -20.05
N GLY A 70 -32.06 -1.35 -19.40
CA GLY A 70 -33.22 -1.33 -18.50
C GLY A 70 -33.09 -2.33 -17.33
N ILE A 71 -31.90 -2.38 -16.71
CA ILE A 71 -31.63 -3.12 -15.47
C ILE A 71 -31.92 -2.21 -14.26
N MET A 72 -31.45 -0.95 -14.30
CA MET A 72 -31.68 0.05 -13.25
C MET A 72 -31.93 1.43 -13.87
N GLY A 73 -32.80 2.23 -13.25
CA GLY A 73 -33.06 3.60 -13.70
C GLY A 73 -31.86 4.52 -13.46
N SER A 74 -31.61 5.49 -14.35
CA SER A 74 -30.43 6.37 -14.28
C SER A 74 -30.23 7.08 -12.94
N LYS A 75 -31.32 7.52 -12.28
CA LYS A 75 -31.28 8.10 -10.92
C LYS A 75 -30.82 7.10 -9.85
N GLN A 76 -31.26 5.85 -9.96
CA GLN A 76 -30.89 4.77 -9.04
C GLN A 76 -29.41 4.41 -9.22
N VAL A 77 -28.96 4.25 -10.48
CA VAL A 77 -27.53 4.00 -10.77
C VAL A 77 -26.66 5.15 -10.29
N ALA A 78 -27.05 6.41 -10.53
CA ALA A 78 -26.33 7.59 -10.03
C ALA A 78 -26.22 7.61 -8.49
N SER A 79 -27.26 7.15 -7.76
CA SER A 79 -27.20 7.06 -6.29
C SER A 79 -26.21 6.03 -5.76
N ALA A 80 -25.79 5.04 -6.56
CA ALA A 80 -24.73 4.12 -6.20
C ALA A 80 -23.33 4.79 -6.20
N TYR A 81 -23.12 5.85 -6.98
CA TYR A 81 -21.84 6.55 -7.08
C TYR A 81 -21.54 7.52 -5.91
N PHE A 82 -22.45 7.74 -4.96
CA PHE A 82 -22.21 8.63 -3.83
C PHE A 82 -22.84 8.12 -2.52
N LYS A 83 -22.26 7.03 -1.99
CA LYS A 83 -22.61 6.43 -0.68
C LYS A 83 -21.73 6.98 0.47
N ASP A 84 -22.01 6.57 1.72
CA ASP A 84 -21.41 7.12 2.96
C ASP A 84 -19.87 7.09 2.97
N PHE A 85 -19.28 6.04 2.39
CA PHE A 85 -17.87 5.91 2.04
C PHE A 85 -17.24 7.21 1.51
N HIS A 86 -17.93 7.99 0.67
CA HIS A 86 -17.40 9.23 0.11
C HIS A 86 -17.26 10.33 1.17
N LEU A 87 -18.18 10.42 2.12
CA LEU A 87 -18.14 11.38 3.22
C LEU A 87 -17.03 11.02 4.22
N LEU A 88 -16.84 9.73 4.49
CA LEU A 88 -15.70 9.22 5.25
C LEU A 88 -14.37 9.54 4.56
N LEU A 89 -14.26 9.26 3.26
CA LEU A 89 -13.06 9.53 2.46
C LEU A 89 -12.69 11.03 2.47
N ILE A 90 -13.68 11.94 2.32
CA ILE A 90 -13.45 13.39 2.40
C ILE A 90 -12.79 13.77 3.75
N GLY A 91 -13.34 13.30 4.88
CA GLY A 91 -12.80 13.60 6.20
C GLY A 91 -11.38 13.05 6.42
N VAL A 92 -11.12 11.82 5.96
CA VAL A 92 -9.80 11.17 6.01
C VAL A 92 -8.77 11.93 5.18
N ILE A 93 -9.12 12.32 3.95
CA ILE A 93 -8.20 13.06 3.07
C ILE A 93 -7.92 14.47 3.62
N CYS A 94 -8.88 15.13 4.28
CA CYS A 94 -8.61 16.40 4.97
C CYS A 94 -7.52 16.24 6.04
N LEU A 95 -7.60 15.19 6.87
CA LEU A 95 -6.59 14.85 7.86
C LEU A 95 -5.24 14.52 7.22
N ALA A 96 -5.21 13.65 6.20
CA ALA A 96 -3.99 13.27 5.50
C ALA A 96 -3.29 14.47 4.83
N THR A 97 -4.04 15.33 4.14
CA THR A 97 -3.56 16.59 3.53
C THR A 97 -2.86 17.47 4.57
N SER A 98 -3.44 17.57 5.78
CA SER A 98 -2.87 18.36 6.87
C SER A 98 -1.57 17.74 7.42
N ILE A 99 -1.55 16.42 7.63
CA ILE A 99 -0.37 15.67 8.08
C ILE A 99 0.79 15.77 7.07
N GLU A 100 0.47 15.78 5.78
CA GLU A 100 1.42 15.95 4.68
C GLU A 100 1.98 17.38 4.65
N LYS A 101 1.10 18.37 4.48
CA LYS A 101 1.44 19.81 4.41
C LYS A 101 2.32 20.28 5.57
N TRP A 102 1.97 19.91 6.79
CA TRP A 102 2.70 20.33 8.00
C TRP A 102 3.88 19.41 8.36
N ASN A 103 4.24 18.46 7.49
CA ASN A 103 5.38 17.55 7.64
C ASN A 103 5.39 16.69 8.94
N LEU A 104 4.25 16.60 9.63
CA LEU A 104 4.08 15.86 10.88
C LEU A 104 4.48 14.39 10.73
N HIS A 105 4.19 13.79 9.57
CA HIS A 105 4.60 12.43 9.21
C HIS A 105 6.11 12.21 9.30
N LYS A 106 6.95 13.16 8.85
CA LYS A 106 8.43 13.05 8.93
C LYS A 106 8.91 13.10 10.37
N ARG A 107 8.33 13.98 11.19
CA ARG A 107 8.69 14.09 12.62
C ARG A 107 8.35 12.81 13.38
N VAL A 108 7.19 12.22 13.11
CA VAL A 108 6.79 10.93 13.69
C VAL A 108 7.72 9.81 13.21
N ALA A 109 7.96 9.70 11.91
CA ALA A 109 8.77 8.64 11.32
C ALA A 109 10.22 8.64 11.84
N LEU A 110 10.91 9.78 11.75
CA LEU A 110 12.28 9.91 12.24
C LEU A 110 12.37 9.61 13.74
N ARG A 111 11.37 10.05 14.54
CA ARG A 111 11.31 9.74 15.98
C ARG A 111 11.12 8.25 16.25
N MET A 112 10.32 7.54 15.46
CA MET A 112 10.17 6.08 15.57
C MET A 112 11.47 5.35 15.25
N VAL A 113 12.16 5.71 14.15
CA VAL A 113 13.45 5.09 13.78
C VAL A 113 14.52 5.39 14.85
N MET A 114 14.56 6.60 15.40
CA MET A 114 15.46 6.96 16.51
C MET A 114 15.23 6.15 17.80
N LEU A 115 14.02 5.66 18.06
CA LEU A 115 13.69 4.86 19.24
C LEU A 115 14.12 3.39 19.08
N VAL A 116 14.03 2.83 17.87
CA VAL A 116 14.38 1.41 17.60
C VAL A 116 15.90 1.22 17.46
N GLY A 117 16.63 2.27 17.06
CA GLY A 117 18.08 2.28 17.01
C GLY A 117 18.68 1.98 15.63
N VAL A 118 20.01 1.86 15.60
CA VAL A 118 20.81 1.97 14.35
C VAL A 118 21.49 0.69 13.90
N ASN A 119 21.46 -0.38 14.70
CA ASN A 119 21.89 -1.71 14.28
C ASN A 119 21.11 -2.11 13.01
N PRO A 120 21.74 -2.55 11.91
CA PRO A 120 21.06 -2.74 10.62
C PRO A 120 19.76 -3.55 10.67
N ALA A 121 19.72 -4.65 11.44
CA ALA A 121 18.53 -5.50 11.56
C ALA A 121 17.36 -4.75 12.21
N TRP A 122 17.65 -4.00 13.27
CA TRP A 122 16.69 -3.20 14.04
C TRP A 122 16.32 -1.89 13.31
N LEU A 123 17.27 -1.27 12.61
CA LEU A 123 17.04 -0.11 11.74
C LEU A 123 16.03 -0.44 10.63
N MET A 124 16.15 -1.62 10.00
CA MET A 124 15.18 -2.13 9.04
C MET A 124 13.81 -2.36 9.68
N LEU A 125 13.74 -2.93 10.89
CA LEU A 125 12.47 -3.07 11.62
C LEU A 125 11.86 -1.71 11.99
N GLY A 126 12.67 -0.73 12.40
CA GLY A 126 12.22 0.63 12.72
C GLY A 126 11.65 1.36 11.50
N PHE A 127 12.28 1.20 10.34
CA PHE A 127 11.73 1.67 9.07
C PHE A 127 10.42 0.95 8.69
N MET A 128 10.33 -0.37 8.87
CA MET A 128 9.09 -1.12 8.63
C MET A 128 7.95 -0.68 9.55
N VAL A 129 8.18 -0.58 10.86
CA VAL A 129 7.18 -0.14 11.85
C VAL A 129 6.76 1.32 11.59
N SER A 130 7.72 2.20 11.27
CA SER A 130 7.43 3.58 10.91
C SER A 130 6.59 3.70 9.63
N CYS A 131 6.90 2.93 8.59
CA CYS A 131 6.18 2.96 7.33
C CYS A 131 4.78 2.37 7.48
N ALA A 132 4.65 1.22 8.15
CA ALA A 132 3.36 0.60 8.47
C ALA A 132 2.48 1.52 9.32
N PHE A 133 3.05 2.22 10.32
CA PHE A 133 2.30 3.18 11.12
C PHE A 133 1.82 4.39 10.30
N LEU A 134 2.62 4.93 9.37
CA LEU A 134 2.12 5.99 8.50
C LEU A 134 1.01 5.48 7.56
N SER A 135 1.18 4.28 7.00
CA SER A 135 0.23 3.66 6.06
C SER A 135 -1.07 3.18 6.71
N MET A 136 -1.14 3.15 8.04
CA MET A 136 -2.37 2.96 8.80
C MET A 136 -3.35 4.16 8.67
N TRP A 137 -2.85 5.34 8.27
CA TRP A 137 -3.63 6.60 8.25
C TRP A 137 -3.49 7.41 6.95
N LEU A 138 -2.40 7.22 6.21
CA LEU A 138 -2.17 7.74 4.85
C LEU A 138 -2.16 6.57 3.86
N SER A 139 -2.28 6.86 2.55
CA SER A 139 -2.26 5.80 1.54
C SER A 139 -0.91 5.06 1.49
N ASN A 140 -0.94 3.77 1.09
CA ASN A 140 0.26 2.95 0.85
C ASN A 140 1.28 3.65 -0.07
N THR A 141 0.78 4.33 -1.11
CA THR A 141 1.58 5.11 -2.06
C THR A 141 2.27 6.29 -1.36
N SER A 142 1.53 7.06 -0.56
CA SER A 142 2.04 8.20 0.21
C SER A 142 3.10 7.77 1.22
N ALA A 143 2.81 6.73 2.02
CA ALA A 143 3.72 6.22 3.05
C ALA A 143 5.06 5.77 2.44
N ALA A 144 5.03 5.00 1.34
CA ALA A 144 6.23 4.58 0.63
C ALA A 144 7.01 5.78 0.05
N ALA A 145 6.34 6.71 -0.63
CA ALA A 145 6.96 7.91 -1.21
C ALA A 145 7.59 8.84 -0.16
N MET A 146 7.00 8.93 1.03
CA MET A 146 7.50 9.78 2.12
C MET A 146 8.73 9.18 2.83
N VAL A 147 8.79 7.86 2.98
CA VAL A 147 9.87 7.18 3.74
C VAL A 147 11.05 6.78 2.85
N MET A 148 10.83 6.44 1.57
CA MET A 148 11.89 5.97 0.68
C MET A 148 13.08 6.95 0.50
N PRO A 149 12.90 8.29 0.41
CA PRO A 149 14.03 9.24 0.37
C PRO A 149 14.90 9.21 1.64
N ILE A 150 14.31 8.95 2.80
CA ILE A 150 15.03 8.86 4.09
C ILE A 150 15.85 7.57 4.12
N VAL A 151 15.26 6.47 3.65
CA VAL A 151 15.92 5.16 3.53
C VAL A 151 17.08 5.23 2.54
N GLU A 152 16.89 5.86 1.38
CA GLU A 152 17.95 6.07 0.38
C GLU A 152 19.13 6.85 0.98
N ALA A 153 18.87 7.97 1.67
CA ALA A 153 19.92 8.78 2.30
C ALA A 153 20.73 7.99 3.36
N VAL A 154 20.04 7.19 4.19
CA VAL A 154 20.69 6.35 5.20
C VAL A 154 21.46 5.18 4.57
N ALA A 155 20.91 4.54 3.53
CA ALA A 155 21.55 3.42 2.84
C ALA A 155 22.78 3.87 2.03
N GLN A 156 22.75 5.04 1.39
CA GLN A 156 23.92 5.62 0.74
C GLN A 156 25.04 5.93 1.75
N GLN A 157 24.71 6.45 2.95
CA GLN A 157 25.71 6.68 4.00
C GLN A 157 26.29 5.37 4.57
N ILE A 158 25.48 4.32 4.68
CA ILE A 158 25.96 2.97 5.02
C ILE A 158 27.00 2.49 3.99
N ILE A 159 26.71 2.64 2.69
CA ILE A 159 27.61 2.21 1.60
C ILE A 159 28.91 3.03 1.59
N ARG A 160 28.86 4.34 1.88
CA ARG A 160 30.05 5.19 2.01
C ARG A 160 30.91 4.76 3.21
N ALA A 161 30.31 4.55 4.38
CA ALA A 161 31.03 4.10 5.57
C ALA A 161 31.68 2.72 5.40
N GLU A 162 31.06 1.81 4.62
CA GLU A 162 31.65 0.52 4.26
C GLU A 162 32.81 0.68 3.24
N ALA A 163 32.68 1.56 2.25
CA ALA A 163 33.77 1.86 1.31
C ALA A 163 34.97 2.57 1.97
N GLU A 164 34.71 3.45 2.94
CA GLU A 164 35.75 4.10 3.77
C GLU A 164 36.48 3.07 4.66
N ALA A 165 35.75 2.12 5.25
CA ALA A 165 36.35 1.03 6.04
C ALA A 165 37.20 0.07 5.17
N ASP A 166 36.69 -0.36 4.01
CA ASP A 166 37.44 -1.16 3.03
C ASP A 166 38.72 -0.43 2.56
N ALA A 167 38.67 0.89 2.38
CA ALA A 167 39.84 1.70 2.01
C ALA A 167 40.85 1.83 3.16
N LEU A 168 40.37 1.95 4.41
CA LEU A 168 41.24 1.99 5.58
C LEU A 168 41.98 0.66 5.79
N GLU A 169 41.27 -0.48 5.71
CA GLU A 169 41.88 -1.81 5.77
C GLU A 169 42.94 -1.99 4.67
N MET A 170 42.64 -1.57 3.44
CA MET A 170 43.61 -1.60 2.32
C MET A 170 44.86 -0.74 2.57
N SER A 171 44.71 0.42 3.22
CA SER A 171 45.85 1.26 3.61
C SER A 171 46.72 0.59 4.67
N CYS A 172 46.13 -0.16 5.60
CA CYS A 172 46.86 -0.93 6.61
C CYS A 172 47.53 -2.19 6.01
N SER A 173 46.88 -2.89 5.07
CA SER A 173 47.45 -4.08 4.43
C SER A 173 48.63 -3.78 3.50
N ASN A 174 48.70 -2.59 2.90
CA ASN A 174 49.84 -2.13 2.10
C ASN A 174 50.95 -1.46 2.95
N GLY A 175 50.80 -1.40 4.27
CA GLY A 175 51.67 -0.64 5.17
C GLY A 175 52.98 -1.36 5.55
N SER A 176 53.93 -1.49 4.62
CA SER A 176 55.28 -1.99 4.95
C SER A 176 56.45 -1.21 4.34
N VAL A 177 56.30 0.11 4.11
CA VAL A 177 57.41 1.06 4.00
C VAL A 177 57.05 2.34 4.75
N ASN A 178 57.90 2.77 5.69
CA ASN A 178 57.78 4.08 6.35
C ASN A 178 58.62 5.10 5.57
N PRO A 179 58.03 6.16 4.96
CA PRO A 179 58.77 7.21 4.26
C PRO A 179 59.40 8.23 5.24
N ALA A 180 59.91 7.75 6.37
CA ALA A 180 60.41 8.55 7.50
C ALA A 180 61.80 8.09 7.98
N LEU A 181 62.51 7.29 7.17
CA LEU A 181 63.77 6.64 7.54
C LEU A 181 64.80 6.54 6.40
N GLU A 182 64.65 7.36 5.36
CA GLU A 182 65.70 7.62 4.38
C GLU A 182 66.14 9.09 4.53
N LEU A 183 67.33 9.27 5.10
CA LEU A 183 68.01 10.55 5.34
C LEU A 183 69.44 10.40 4.78
N ASP A 184 69.84 11.32 3.88
CA ASP A 184 71.11 11.34 3.11
C ASP A 184 71.37 10.07 2.26
N GLU A 185 71.72 10.11 0.97
CA GLU A 185 72.61 11.04 0.26
C GLU A 185 72.23 11.17 -1.23
N ASN A 186 72.06 12.40 -1.74
CA ASN A 186 72.92 12.99 -2.79
C ASN A 186 72.31 14.28 -3.37
N ILE A 187 73.20 15.22 -3.74
CA ILE A 187 72.85 16.49 -4.40
C ILE A 187 73.14 16.36 -5.90
N GLY A 188 72.22 16.77 -6.75
CA GLY A 188 72.39 16.79 -8.21
C GLY A 188 71.40 17.71 -8.91
N GLU A 189 71.90 18.59 -9.78
CA GLU A 189 71.12 19.60 -10.49
C GLU A 189 70.45 19.03 -11.75
N CYS A 190 69.30 19.60 -12.15
CA CYS A 190 69.06 20.04 -13.52
C CYS A 190 67.76 20.88 -13.64
N GLU A 191 67.69 21.71 -14.68
CA GLU A 191 66.60 22.65 -14.93
C GLU A 191 65.69 22.25 -16.12
N ASN A 192 64.59 23.01 -16.25
CA ASN A 192 64.03 23.54 -17.50
C ASN A 192 63.25 22.65 -18.50
N ASN A 193 62.29 23.32 -19.16
CA ASN A 193 61.56 22.96 -20.38
C ASN A 193 60.48 21.84 -20.26
N GLU A 194 59.32 21.90 -20.93
CA GLU A 194 58.72 22.97 -21.77
C GLU A 194 57.18 22.78 -21.80
N TRP A 195 56.41 23.86 -22.03
CA TRP A 195 54.96 23.76 -22.32
C TRP A 195 54.72 23.81 -23.83
N LYS A 196 53.88 22.90 -24.38
CA LYS A 196 53.30 23.05 -25.73
C LYS A 196 51.83 22.60 -25.79
N GLU A 197 50.93 23.56 -25.99
CA GLU A 197 49.52 23.32 -26.31
C GLU A 197 49.32 22.77 -27.74
N LYS A 198 48.15 22.18 -28.00
CA LYS A 198 47.52 22.19 -29.33
C LYS A 198 46.00 22.35 -29.25
N GLN A 199 45.50 23.44 -29.84
CA GLN A 199 44.09 23.73 -30.15
C GLN A 199 43.90 23.60 -31.69
N ILE A 200 42.74 23.58 -32.36
CA ILE A 200 41.29 23.66 -32.05
C ILE A 200 40.57 22.98 -33.27
N ASN A 201 39.29 22.55 -33.36
CA ASN A 201 38.00 22.76 -32.69
C ASN A 201 37.16 21.44 -32.82
N GLY A 202 35.84 21.43 -32.58
CA GLY A 202 35.05 20.18 -32.77
C GLY A 202 33.50 20.16 -32.76
N TYR A 203 32.79 21.25 -32.43
CA TYR A 203 31.33 21.43 -32.61
C TYR A 203 30.30 20.48 -31.89
N ASN A 204 29.20 21.12 -31.46
CA ASN A 204 27.83 20.60 -31.28
C ASN A 204 27.37 19.89 -29.98
N ASN A 205 26.06 20.04 -29.74
CA ASN A 205 25.35 19.62 -28.52
C ASN A 205 24.89 18.15 -28.56
N ASN A 206 24.96 17.46 -27.41
CA ASN A 206 23.86 16.63 -26.88
C ASN A 206 24.21 16.12 -25.47
N ALA A 207 23.52 16.63 -24.44
CA ALA A 207 23.70 16.18 -23.06
C ALA A 207 22.93 14.86 -22.80
N ALA A 208 23.47 13.74 -23.30
CA ALA A 208 22.98 12.41 -22.95
C ALA A 208 23.58 11.98 -21.60
N SER A 209 22.73 11.62 -20.63
CA SER A 209 23.16 11.06 -19.36
C SER A 209 23.73 9.66 -19.58
N THR A 210 25.05 9.49 -19.46
CA THR A 210 25.72 8.18 -19.56
C THR A 210 25.38 7.31 -18.35
N VAL A 211 24.23 6.65 -18.39
CA VAL A 211 23.90 5.53 -17.50
C VAL A 211 24.90 4.41 -17.78
N CYS A 212 25.68 4.01 -16.79
CA CYS A 212 26.60 2.89 -16.90
C CYS A 212 25.83 1.56 -16.96
N ILE A 213 25.36 1.19 -18.15
CA ILE A 213 24.89 -0.15 -18.46
C ILE A 213 26.09 -1.08 -18.42
N VAL A 214 26.35 -1.67 -17.25
CA VAL A 214 27.28 -2.78 -17.10
C VAL A 214 26.56 -4.03 -17.61
N GLU A 215 26.75 -4.34 -18.89
CA GLU A 215 26.30 -5.60 -19.48
C GLU A 215 26.88 -6.77 -18.66
N LYS A 216 26.01 -7.67 -18.21
CA LYS A 216 26.36 -8.68 -17.18
C LYS A 216 26.19 -10.11 -17.68
N GLU A 217 26.69 -10.37 -18.90
CA GLU A 217 26.76 -11.69 -19.49
C GLU A 217 28.20 -12.22 -19.54
N ASN A 218 28.37 -13.55 -19.47
CA ASN A 218 29.65 -14.27 -19.52
C ASN A 218 30.68 -14.04 -18.38
N GLU A 219 30.27 -14.14 -17.10
CA GLU A 219 31.21 -14.39 -15.98
C GLU A 219 31.16 -15.83 -15.38
N LYS A 220 30.27 -16.72 -15.86
CA LYS A 220 30.09 -18.10 -15.34
C LYS A 220 31.27 -19.07 -15.61
N GLY A 221 32.39 -18.59 -16.16
CA GLY A 221 33.56 -19.40 -16.51
C GLY A 221 34.80 -19.20 -15.62
N LYS A 222 34.73 -18.35 -14.58
CA LYS A 222 35.90 -17.97 -13.74
C LYS A 222 35.70 -18.16 -12.23
N GLU A 223 34.76 -19.00 -11.80
CA GLU A 223 34.38 -19.11 -10.38
C GLU A 223 35.39 -19.84 -9.47
N GLN A 224 36.48 -20.41 -10.00
CA GLN A 224 37.39 -21.29 -9.23
C GLN A 224 38.79 -20.74 -8.92
N ASN A 225 39.19 -19.56 -9.43
CA ASN A 225 40.50 -18.97 -9.15
C ASN A 225 40.41 -17.43 -9.03
N LEU A 226 40.00 -16.96 -7.85
CA LEU A 226 40.07 -15.55 -7.44
C LEU A 226 40.97 -15.44 -6.18
N PRO A 227 41.85 -14.43 -6.07
CA PRO A 227 42.62 -14.19 -4.85
C PRO A 227 41.70 -14.00 -3.63
N PRO A 228 42.10 -14.44 -2.40
CA PRO A 228 41.24 -14.34 -1.22
C PRO A 228 40.68 -12.94 -0.96
N ALA A 229 41.52 -11.90 -1.09
CA ALA A 229 41.10 -10.51 -0.93
C ALA A 229 40.06 -10.06 -1.99
N GLU A 230 40.11 -10.58 -3.21
CA GLU A 230 39.11 -10.27 -4.24
C GLU A 230 37.80 -11.04 -4.02
N ALA A 231 37.88 -12.28 -3.55
CA ALA A 231 36.72 -13.07 -3.16
C ALA A 231 35.98 -12.41 -1.97
N GLU A 232 36.71 -11.98 -0.94
CA GLU A 232 36.14 -11.22 0.18
C GLU A 232 35.55 -9.88 -0.28
N ARG A 233 36.23 -9.13 -1.14
CA ARG A 233 35.73 -7.86 -1.70
C ARG A 233 34.47 -8.03 -2.56
N LYS A 234 34.36 -9.12 -3.34
CA LYS A 234 33.16 -9.49 -4.10
C LYS A 234 32.03 -9.91 -3.14
N GLY A 235 32.35 -10.59 -2.04
CA GLY A 235 31.44 -10.91 -0.94
C GLY A 235 30.90 -9.67 -0.19
N ARG A 236 31.77 -8.74 0.22
CA ARG A 236 31.40 -7.49 0.89
C ARG A 236 30.47 -6.64 0.02
N LYS A 237 30.83 -6.40 -1.25
CA LYS A 237 29.97 -5.66 -2.21
C LYS A 237 28.59 -6.30 -2.40
N ASN A 238 28.51 -7.63 -2.45
CA ASN A 238 27.22 -8.33 -2.50
C ASN A 238 26.40 -8.13 -1.22
N LYS A 239 27.04 -8.09 -0.03
CA LYS A 239 26.38 -7.83 1.25
C LYS A 239 25.85 -6.40 1.39
N SER A 240 26.62 -5.39 0.95
CA SER A 240 26.18 -3.99 0.89
C SER A 240 24.97 -3.81 -0.05
N SER A 241 25.02 -4.44 -1.24
CA SER A 241 23.89 -4.46 -2.17
C SER A 241 22.66 -5.17 -1.59
N GLY A 242 22.84 -6.30 -0.89
CA GLY A 242 21.77 -7.01 -0.21
C GLY A 242 21.04 -6.15 0.82
N ILE A 243 21.78 -5.40 1.65
CA ILE A 243 21.20 -4.45 2.62
C ILE A 243 20.31 -3.39 1.97
N LEU A 244 20.76 -2.81 0.85
CA LEU A 244 20.00 -1.79 0.12
C LEU A 244 18.69 -2.38 -0.44
N LYS A 245 18.76 -3.59 -1.01
CA LYS A 245 17.57 -4.33 -1.50
C LYS A 245 16.58 -4.64 -0.37
N VAL A 246 17.04 -5.11 0.78
CA VAL A 246 16.15 -5.37 1.93
C VAL A 246 15.50 -4.09 2.41
N MET A 247 16.27 -3.02 2.60
CA MET A 247 15.74 -1.72 3.04
C MET A 247 14.65 -1.19 2.09
N CYS A 248 14.84 -1.34 0.78
CA CYS A 248 13.83 -1.04 -0.24
C CYS A 248 12.56 -1.89 -0.04
N LEU A 249 12.67 -3.22 -0.08
CA LEU A 249 11.55 -4.16 0.03
C LEU A 249 10.78 -4.01 1.36
N CYS A 250 11.51 -3.78 2.45
CA CYS A 250 10.96 -3.47 3.75
C CYS A 250 9.97 -2.30 3.68
N ILE A 251 10.26 -1.21 2.97
CA ILE A 251 9.34 -0.07 2.81
C ILE A 251 8.12 -0.43 1.97
N ALA A 252 8.32 -1.00 0.77
CA ALA A 252 7.24 -1.33 -0.16
C ALA A 252 6.16 -2.23 0.48
N TYR A 253 6.62 -3.26 1.20
CA TYR A 253 5.75 -4.25 1.81
C TYR A 253 5.17 -3.77 3.14
N SER A 254 5.94 -3.07 3.99
CA SER A 254 5.41 -2.56 5.26
C SER A 254 4.35 -1.48 5.10
N ALA A 255 4.41 -0.65 4.05
CA ALA A 255 3.32 0.27 3.72
C ALA A 255 2.00 -0.51 3.55
N THR A 256 1.99 -1.44 2.62
CA THR A 256 0.83 -2.29 2.29
C THR A 256 0.33 -3.11 3.47
N ILE A 257 1.23 -3.67 4.30
CA ILE A 257 0.87 -4.37 5.54
C ILE A 257 0.24 -3.40 6.57
N GLY A 258 0.75 -2.17 6.68
CA GLY A 258 0.19 -1.13 7.52
C GLY A 258 -1.24 -0.73 7.11
N GLY A 259 -1.48 -0.62 5.79
CA GLY A 259 -2.79 -0.28 5.23
C GLY A 259 -3.94 -1.22 5.65
N LEU A 260 -3.65 -2.50 5.90
CA LEU A 260 -4.63 -3.48 6.40
C LEU A 260 -5.28 -3.07 7.74
N THR A 261 -4.52 -2.37 8.58
CA THR A 261 -4.77 -2.20 10.02
C THR A 261 -6.07 -1.45 10.33
N THR A 262 -6.44 -0.48 9.50
CA THR A 262 -7.65 0.34 9.65
C THR A 262 -8.55 0.17 8.44
N ILE A 263 -9.81 0.59 8.55
CA ILE A 263 -10.67 0.72 7.38
C ILE A 263 -10.03 1.73 6.40
N THR A 264 -9.44 2.81 6.91
CA THR A 264 -9.00 3.97 6.12
C THR A 264 -7.63 3.84 5.43
N GLY A 265 -6.77 2.90 5.84
CA GLY A 265 -5.40 2.77 5.31
C GLY A 265 -5.31 2.25 3.86
N THR A 266 -6.28 1.42 3.45
CA THR A 266 -6.41 0.92 2.07
C THR A 266 -7.85 0.99 1.58
N SER A 267 -8.02 1.35 0.30
CA SER A 267 -9.34 1.42 -0.33
C SER A 267 -10.04 0.06 -0.41
N THR A 268 -9.31 -1.05 -0.38
CA THR A 268 -9.90 -2.41 -0.31
C THR A 268 -10.79 -2.60 0.92
N ASN A 269 -10.36 -2.12 2.09
CA ASN A 269 -11.11 -2.24 3.35
C ASN A 269 -12.35 -1.32 3.36
N LEU A 270 -12.24 -0.13 2.76
CA LEU A 270 -13.36 0.80 2.56
C LEU A 270 -14.43 0.20 1.63
N ILE A 271 -14.02 -0.39 0.49
CA ILE A 271 -14.92 -1.05 -0.47
C ILE A 271 -15.67 -2.20 0.21
N PHE A 272 -14.96 -3.06 0.95
CA PHE A 272 -15.58 -4.14 1.71
C PHE A 272 -16.63 -3.62 2.70
N THR A 273 -16.28 -2.59 3.47
CA THR A 273 -17.17 -2.07 4.53
C THR A 273 -18.47 -1.52 3.95
N GLU A 274 -18.41 -0.73 2.88
CA GLU A 274 -19.60 -0.16 2.24
C GLU A 274 -20.40 -1.21 1.44
N HIS A 275 -19.74 -2.15 0.72
CA HIS A 275 -20.44 -3.27 0.07
C HIS A 275 -21.18 -4.14 1.08
N PHE A 276 -20.52 -4.49 2.19
CA PHE A 276 -21.11 -5.28 3.27
C PHE A 276 -22.30 -4.54 3.92
N ASN A 277 -22.14 -3.27 4.27
CA ASN A 277 -23.21 -2.46 4.87
C ASN A 277 -24.37 -2.21 3.90
N SER A 278 -24.12 -2.05 2.60
CA SER A 278 -25.15 -1.85 1.57
C SER A 278 -25.93 -3.14 1.27
N ARG A 279 -25.30 -4.33 1.36
CA ARG A 279 -25.99 -5.62 1.20
C ARG A 279 -26.67 -6.09 2.48
N TYR A 280 -26.07 -5.85 3.65
CA TYR A 280 -26.53 -6.35 4.95
C TYR A 280 -26.77 -5.21 5.97
N PRO A 281 -27.71 -4.27 5.71
CA PRO A 281 -27.93 -3.11 6.58
C PRO A 281 -28.38 -3.46 8.01
N GLY A 282 -28.77 -4.72 8.26
CA GLY A 282 -29.06 -5.24 9.60
C GLY A 282 -27.82 -5.50 10.49
N CYS A 283 -26.60 -5.51 9.94
CA CYS A 283 -25.37 -5.76 10.71
C CYS A 283 -24.42 -4.56 10.68
N GLN A 284 -24.59 -3.60 11.59
CA GLN A 284 -23.58 -2.56 11.87
C GLN A 284 -22.40 -3.08 12.72
N CYS A 285 -22.08 -4.37 12.55
CA CYS A 285 -21.05 -5.11 13.26
C CYS A 285 -19.63 -4.72 12.82
N ILE A 286 -19.44 -4.38 11.53
CA ILE A 286 -18.20 -3.80 11.02
C ILE A 286 -18.22 -2.29 11.28
N ASN A 287 -17.31 -1.83 12.13
CA ASN A 287 -17.02 -0.43 12.39
C ASN A 287 -15.51 -0.22 12.54
N PHE A 288 -15.04 1.03 12.57
CA PHE A 288 -13.60 1.32 12.65
C PHE A 288 -12.89 0.60 13.83
N GLY A 289 -13.54 0.52 15.00
CA GLY A 289 -13.03 -0.16 16.18
C GLY A 289 -12.96 -1.68 16.02
N SER A 290 -14.04 -2.32 15.56
CA SER A 290 -14.07 -3.78 15.37
C SER A 290 -13.14 -4.25 14.25
N TRP A 291 -13.01 -3.48 13.16
CA TRP A 291 -12.02 -3.73 12.11
C TRP A 291 -10.59 -3.60 12.65
N PHE A 292 -10.28 -2.58 13.45
CA PHE A 292 -8.93 -2.43 14.02
C PHE A 292 -8.58 -3.59 14.96
N ILE A 293 -9.49 -4.00 15.85
CA ILE A 293 -9.27 -5.14 16.76
C ILE A 293 -9.01 -6.44 15.97
N LEU A 294 -9.68 -6.61 14.83
CA LEU A 294 -9.48 -7.74 13.91
C LEU A 294 -8.14 -7.69 13.16
N SER A 295 -7.83 -6.54 12.56
CA SER A 295 -6.75 -6.38 11.58
C SER A 295 -5.39 -6.01 12.19
N PHE A 296 -5.35 -5.33 13.34
CA PHE A 296 -4.08 -4.95 13.98
C PHE A 296 -3.21 -6.16 14.37
N PRO A 297 -3.74 -7.23 15.00
CA PRO A 297 -2.95 -8.44 15.26
C PRO A 297 -2.41 -9.09 13.97
N ILE A 298 -3.23 -9.12 12.90
CA ILE A 298 -2.85 -9.65 11.59
C ILE A 298 -1.67 -8.85 11.02
N ALA A 299 -1.78 -7.53 10.98
CA ALA A 299 -0.76 -6.63 10.48
C ALA A 299 0.55 -6.76 11.27
N VAL A 300 0.50 -6.80 12.61
CA VAL A 300 1.68 -6.97 13.48
C VAL A 300 2.37 -8.32 13.23
N ILE A 301 1.63 -9.42 13.15
CA ILE A 301 2.19 -10.76 12.93
C ILE A 301 2.81 -10.85 11.53
N ILE A 302 2.10 -10.39 10.48
CA ILE A 302 2.65 -10.37 9.12
C ILE A 302 3.89 -9.47 9.04
N LEU A 303 3.90 -8.30 9.68
CA LEU A 303 5.06 -7.38 9.67
C LEU A 303 6.31 -8.02 10.30
N LEU A 304 6.16 -8.70 11.44
CA LEU A 304 7.26 -9.37 12.14
C LEU A 304 7.77 -10.60 11.38
N LEU A 305 6.87 -11.43 10.84
CA LEU A 305 7.26 -12.58 10.02
C LEU A 305 7.88 -12.16 8.68
N SER A 306 7.39 -11.08 8.07
CA SER A 306 7.97 -10.50 6.85
C SER A 306 9.36 -9.91 7.12
N TRP A 307 9.57 -9.25 8.26
CA TRP A 307 10.90 -8.81 8.68
C TRP A 307 11.86 -10.00 8.78
N VAL A 308 11.50 -11.05 9.52
CA VAL A 308 12.30 -12.28 9.65
C VAL A 308 12.61 -12.91 8.28
N TRP A 309 11.61 -13.03 7.40
CA TRP A 309 11.75 -13.58 6.05
C TRP A 309 12.71 -12.76 5.18
N LEU A 310 12.59 -11.43 5.18
CA LEU A 310 13.44 -10.54 4.39
C LEU A 310 14.89 -10.50 4.91
N GLN A 311 15.09 -10.54 6.24
CA GLN A 311 16.43 -10.71 6.81
C GLN A 311 17.04 -12.05 6.36
N TRP A 312 16.29 -13.15 6.49
CA TRP A 312 16.77 -14.47 6.10
C TRP A 312 17.16 -14.57 4.61
N LEU A 313 16.29 -14.10 3.72
CA LEU A 313 16.43 -14.25 2.27
C LEU A 313 17.65 -13.53 1.66
N PHE A 314 18.07 -12.40 2.26
CA PHE A 314 19.13 -11.54 1.71
C PHE A 314 20.36 -11.39 2.61
N LEU A 315 20.26 -11.64 3.92
CA LEU A 315 21.36 -11.52 4.89
C LEU A 315 21.74 -12.85 5.56
N GLY A 316 20.89 -13.88 5.45
CA GLY A 316 21.16 -15.23 5.94
C GLY A 316 20.86 -15.45 7.42
N PHE A 317 21.12 -16.68 7.90
CA PHE A 317 20.90 -17.09 9.28
C PHE A 317 21.98 -16.55 10.25
N ASP A 318 22.03 -15.24 10.48
CA ASP A 318 22.97 -14.60 11.42
C ASP A 318 22.29 -14.02 12.68
N PHE A 319 21.20 -14.65 13.14
CA PHE A 319 20.41 -14.27 14.32
C PHE A 319 21.26 -14.03 15.58
N LYS A 320 22.32 -14.82 15.76
CA LYS A 320 23.24 -14.72 16.92
C LYS A 320 24.06 -13.42 16.92
N ASN A 321 24.08 -12.68 15.82
CA ASN A 321 24.62 -11.33 15.73
C ASN A 321 23.50 -10.26 15.71
N MET A 322 22.31 -10.55 15.13
CA MET A 322 21.15 -9.63 15.17
C MET A 322 20.67 -9.29 16.59
N PHE A 323 20.72 -10.25 17.51
CA PHE A 323 20.32 -10.06 18.91
C PHE A 323 21.49 -9.67 19.85
N LYS A 324 22.72 -9.51 19.35
CA LYS A 324 23.82 -8.95 20.15
C LYS A 324 23.66 -7.43 20.25
N CYS A 325 23.12 -6.98 21.37
CA CYS A 325 23.17 -5.57 21.75
C CYS A 325 24.61 -5.18 22.16
N SER A 326 25.46 -4.87 21.16
CA SER A 326 26.83 -4.41 21.38
C SER A 326 26.84 -3.05 22.08
N LYS A 327 27.57 -2.95 23.19
CA LYS A 327 27.71 -1.69 23.94
C LYS A 327 28.56 -0.62 23.23
N LYS A 328 29.36 -1.02 22.23
CA LYS A 328 30.01 -0.08 21.29
C LYS A 328 29.24 -0.09 19.97
N LYS A 329 28.87 1.10 19.49
CA LYS A 329 28.43 1.31 18.11
C LYS A 329 29.59 1.09 17.16
N THR A 330 29.29 0.54 16.00
CA THR A 330 30.19 0.51 14.84
C THR A 330 30.18 1.87 14.12
N ALA A 331 31.22 2.17 13.34
CA ALA A 331 31.29 3.42 12.56
C ALA A 331 30.06 3.62 11.64
N ARG A 332 29.56 2.52 11.05
CA ARG A 332 28.32 2.46 10.26
C ARG A 332 27.07 2.86 11.06
N GLU A 333 26.95 2.38 12.30
CA GLU A 333 25.85 2.74 13.21
C GLU A 333 25.94 4.23 13.62
N GLU A 334 27.14 4.77 13.79
CA GLU A 334 27.33 6.19 14.09
C GLU A 334 27.08 7.12 12.89
N ALA A 335 27.42 6.70 11.68
CA ALA A 335 27.07 7.42 10.45
C ALA A 335 25.54 7.44 10.26
N SER A 336 24.89 6.26 10.34
CA SER A 336 23.43 6.14 10.27
C SER A 336 22.73 6.99 11.35
N SER A 337 23.27 6.99 12.58
CA SER A 337 22.77 7.81 13.70
C SER A 337 22.91 9.31 13.46
N ARG A 338 23.93 9.76 12.70
CA ARG A 338 24.14 11.17 12.37
C ARG A 338 23.10 11.65 11.35
N VAL A 339 22.93 10.94 10.24
CA VAL A 339 21.92 11.26 9.20
C VAL A 339 20.53 11.45 9.80
N ILE A 340 20.06 10.48 10.58
CA ILE A 340 18.70 10.50 11.13
C ILE A 340 18.52 11.68 12.12
N GLN A 341 19.55 12.02 12.89
CA GLN A 341 19.54 13.18 13.78
C GLN A 341 19.64 14.51 13.02
N GLU A 342 20.36 14.57 11.90
CA GLU A 342 20.46 15.75 11.05
C GLU A 342 19.12 16.03 10.34
N GLU A 343 18.47 15.01 9.76
CA GLU A 343 17.12 15.14 9.21
C GLU A 343 16.10 15.55 10.29
N TYR A 344 16.19 14.99 11.51
CA TYR A 344 15.31 15.40 12.60
C TYR A 344 15.56 16.85 13.05
N LYS A 345 16.82 17.31 13.08
CA LYS A 345 17.18 18.70 13.40
C LYS A 345 16.69 19.68 12.33
N LYS A 346 16.71 19.31 11.04
CA LYS A 346 16.17 20.14 9.94
C LYS A 346 14.67 20.47 10.10
N LEU A 347 13.90 19.65 10.82
CA LEU A 347 12.49 19.90 11.12
C LEU A 347 12.23 20.93 12.23
N GLY A 348 13.28 21.42 12.92
CA GLY A 348 13.15 22.43 13.97
C GLY A 348 12.25 22.03 15.16
N PRO A 349 11.79 22.99 15.99
CA PRO A 349 10.76 22.75 17.00
C PRO A 349 9.40 22.47 16.34
N MET A 350 8.50 21.80 17.05
CA MET A 350 7.16 21.47 16.56
C MET A 350 6.29 22.73 16.43
N SER A 351 5.79 23.01 15.23
CA SER A 351 5.00 24.19 14.93
C SER A 351 3.54 24.09 15.43
N TYR A 352 2.87 25.24 15.57
CA TYR A 352 1.47 25.29 15.99
C TYR A 352 0.53 24.45 15.08
N PRO A 353 0.61 24.50 13.73
CA PRO A 353 -0.17 23.62 12.86
C PRO A 353 0.09 22.12 13.06
N GLU A 354 1.33 21.71 13.32
CA GLU A 354 1.64 20.31 13.64
C GLU A 354 0.95 19.87 14.94
N ILE A 355 0.91 20.73 15.95
CA ILE A 355 0.25 20.46 17.24
C ILE A 355 -1.26 20.36 17.05
N VAL A 356 -1.89 21.31 16.35
CA VAL A 356 -3.33 21.27 16.04
C VAL A 356 -3.69 20.04 15.20
N THR A 357 -2.87 19.70 14.21
CA THR A 357 -3.06 18.50 13.38
C THR A 357 -2.93 17.21 14.20
N LEU A 358 -1.97 17.14 15.13
CA LEU A 358 -1.83 16.00 16.04
C LEU A 358 -3.02 15.89 17.01
N VAL A 359 -3.54 17.01 17.51
CA VAL A 359 -4.75 17.03 18.35
C VAL A 359 -5.96 16.52 17.58
N PHE A 360 -6.16 16.94 16.32
CA PHE A 360 -7.27 16.44 15.50
C PHE A 360 -7.09 15.00 15.01
N PHE A 361 -5.86 14.55 14.79
CA PHE A 361 -5.54 13.14 14.55
C PHE A 361 -5.97 12.27 15.74
N ILE A 362 -5.56 12.65 16.96
CA ILE A 362 -5.93 11.95 18.20
C ILE A 362 -7.45 12.01 18.42
N LEU A 363 -8.08 13.17 18.23
CA LEU A 363 -9.52 13.35 18.40
C LEU A 363 -10.34 12.50 17.42
N MET A 364 -9.96 12.45 16.14
CA MET A 364 -10.62 11.61 15.13
C MET A 364 -10.50 10.12 15.49
N ALA A 365 -9.32 9.66 15.88
CA ALA A 365 -9.11 8.29 16.33
C ALA A 365 -9.95 7.95 17.57
N VAL A 366 -9.96 8.82 18.59
CA VAL A 366 -10.78 8.65 19.80
C VAL A 366 -12.27 8.60 19.45
N LEU A 367 -12.76 9.48 18.57
CA LEU A 367 -14.17 9.48 18.14
C LEU A 367 -14.55 8.16 17.44
N TRP A 368 -13.72 7.64 16.52
CA TRP A 368 -13.98 6.34 15.90
C TRP A 368 -13.99 5.19 16.91
N PHE A 369 -12.95 5.08 17.76
CA PHE A 369 -12.86 4.00 18.76
C PHE A 369 -13.96 4.04 19.83
N THR A 370 -14.56 5.22 20.09
CA THR A 370 -15.62 5.37 21.11
C THR A 370 -17.02 5.50 20.54
N ARG A 371 -17.23 5.34 19.22
CA ARG A 371 -18.56 5.46 18.57
C ARG A 371 -19.55 4.44 19.09
N ASP A 372 -19.20 3.17 18.98
CA ASP A 372 -19.97 2.03 19.48
C ASP A 372 -19.02 0.84 19.76
N PRO A 373 -18.27 0.87 20.89
CA PRO A 373 -17.20 -0.09 21.17
C PRO A 373 -17.70 -1.47 21.64
N GLY A 374 -19.01 -1.70 21.68
CA GLY A 374 -19.63 -2.98 22.04
C GLY A 374 -19.66 -3.29 23.55
N PHE A 375 -18.56 -3.07 24.27
CA PHE A 375 -18.46 -3.35 25.72
C PHE A 375 -19.01 -2.24 26.63
N ILE A 376 -19.14 -1.01 26.12
CA ILE A 376 -19.71 0.17 26.80
C ILE A 376 -20.61 0.90 25.77
N PRO A 377 -21.73 1.54 26.19
CA PRO A 377 -22.49 2.43 25.32
C PRO A 377 -21.59 3.59 24.83
N GLY A 378 -21.18 3.55 23.56
CA GLY A 378 -20.35 4.59 22.94
C GLY A 378 -21.10 5.91 22.75
N TRP A 379 -20.42 6.96 22.28
CA TRP A 379 -21.05 8.30 22.17
C TRP A 379 -22.21 8.36 21.18
N SER A 380 -22.38 7.37 20.28
CA SER A 380 -23.60 7.20 19.49
C SER A 380 -24.87 7.08 20.36
N SER A 381 -24.75 6.56 21.60
CA SER A 381 -25.84 6.45 22.57
C SER A 381 -26.36 7.79 23.09
N LEU A 382 -25.59 8.88 22.95
CA LEU A 382 -26.04 10.25 23.27
C LEU A 382 -27.15 10.74 22.33
N PHE A 383 -27.33 10.08 21.19
CA PHE A 383 -28.35 10.38 20.18
C PHE A 383 -29.33 9.21 20.01
N PRO A 384 -30.04 8.78 21.07
CA PRO A 384 -30.75 7.49 21.09
C PRO A 384 -31.87 7.37 20.06
N LYS A 385 -32.45 8.50 19.61
CA LYS A 385 -33.45 8.52 18.52
C LYS A 385 -32.88 8.17 17.14
N TYR A 386 -31.55 8.27 16.96
CA TYR A 386 -30.89 8.23 15.65
C TYR A 386 -29.61 7.38 15.65
N LYS A 387 -29.46 6.42 16.59
CA LYS A 387 -28.20 5.66 16.77
C LYS A 387 -27.67 5.05 15.46
N SER A 388 -28.55 4.51 14.62
CA SER A 388 -28.17 3.87 13.34
C SER A 388 -27.76 4.86 12.23
N TYR A 389 -28.12 6.14 12.35
CA TYR A 389 -27.81 7.17 11.33
C TYR A 389 -26.42 7.80 11.52
N ILE A 390 -25.75 7.56 12.65
CA ILE A 390 -24.45 8.15 12.98
C ILE A 390 -23.34 7.15 12.63
N MET A 391 -22.61 7.44 11.55
CA MET A 391 -21.56 6.58 11.00
C MET A 391 -20.16 7.18 11.18
N ASP A 392 -19.11 6.40 10.89
CA ASP A 392 -17.71 6.85 11.03
C ASP A 392 -17.39 8.06 10.13
N SER A 393 -18.13 8.21 9.02
CA SER A 393 -18.15 9.38 8.15
C SER A 393 -18.52 10.68 8.88
N THR A 394 -19.44 10.62 9.84
CA THR A 394 -20.00 11.81 10.51
C THR A 394 -18.93 12.44 11.40
N ALA A 395 -18.18 11.62 12.14
CA ALA A 395 -17.03 12.08 12.91
C ALA A 395 -15.90 12.60 12.00
N ALA A 396 -15.60 11.86 10.92
CA ALA A 396 -14.55 12.24 9.98
C ALA A 396 -14.85 13.59 9.29
N LEU A 397 -16.09 13.82 8.87
CA LEU A 397 -16.52 15.04 8.18
C LEU A 397 -16.51 16.27 9.11
N VAL A 398 -16.92 16.13 10.37
CA VAL A 398 -16.84 17.21 11.37
C VAL A 398 -15.39 17.66 11.59
N ILE A 399 -14.46 16.72 11.77
CA ILE A 399 -13.04 17.06 11.91
C ILE A 399 -12.46 17.61 10.59
N GLY A 400 -12.89 17.08 9.44
CA GLY A 400 -12.54 17.59 8.11
C GLY A 400 -12.89 19.06 7.92
N LEU A 401 -14.11 19.45 8.32
CA LEU A 401 -14.57 20.86 8.29
C LEU A 401 -13.73 21.76 9.21
N LEU A 402 -13.31 21.28 10.39
CA LEU A 402 -12.48 22.08 11.31
C LEU A 402 -11.11 22.45 10.70
N PHE A 403 -10.52 21.61 9.83
CA PHE A 403 -9.28 21.94 9.12
C PHE A 403 -9.40 23.12 8.14
N PHE A 404 -10.62 23.41 7.65
CA PHE A 404 -10.90 24.59 6.82
C PHE A 404 -11.31 25.83 7.64
N ILE A 405 -11.66 25.66 8.93
CA ILE A 405 -12.16 26.74 9.81
C ILE A 405 -11.03 27.31 10.69
N ILE A 406 -10.07 26.49 11.11
CA ILE A 406 -9.06 26.89 12.09
C ILE A 406 -7.80 27.46 11.40
N PRO A 407 -7.31 28.64 11.82
CA PRO A 407 -6.17 29.30 11.18
C PRO A 407 -4.84 28.61 11.51
N ALA A 408 -3.95 28.53 10.53
CA ALA A 408 -2.60 27.96 10.67
C ALA A 408 -1.60 28.87 11.41
N LYS A 409 -1.95 30.15 11.64
CA LYS A 409 -1.12 31.09 12.39
C LYS A 409 -1.86 31.54 13.64
N THR A 410 -1.22 31.38 14.79
CA THR A 410 -1.70 32.02 16.03
C THR A 410 -1.51 33.53 15.98
N LEU A 411 -2.25 34.26 16.82
CA LEU A 411 -2.28 35.72 16.84
C LEU A 411 -1.00 36.26 17.48
N SER A 412 0.05 36.44 16.67
CA SER A 412 1.34 36.96 17.10
C SER A 412 1.24 38.44 17.51
N ARG A 413 1.34 38.71 18.81
CA ARG A 413 1.41 40.06 19.36
C ARG A 413 2.85 40.57 19.32
N THR A 414 3.15 41.45 18.37
CA THR A 414 4.43 42.18 18.31
C THR A 414 4.57 43.15 19.51
N SER A 415 5.81 43.41 19.92
CA SER A 415 6.10 44.29 21.06
C SER A 415 5.88 45.79 20.79
N ASN A 416 5.61 46.18 19.54
CA ASN A 416 5.75 47.56 19.06
C ASN A 416 4.42 48.22 18.62
N GLY A 417 3.27 47.56 18.84
CA GLY A 417 1.95 48.19 18.73
C GLY A 417 1.40 48.47 17.32
N GLU A 418 2.18 48.26 16.25
CA GLU A 418 1.68 48.42 14.87
C GLU A 418 0.75 47.28 14.42
N ASN A 419 -0.33 47.64 13.71
CA ASN A 419 -1.39 46.73 13.32
C ASN A 419 -0.96 45.78 12.18
N ILE A 420 -0.78 44.50 12.51
CA ILE A 420 -0.49 43.45 11.53
C ILE A 420 -1.75 43.14 10.70
N VAL A 421 -1.64 43.20 9.37
CA VAL A 421 -2.72 42.83 8.45
C VAL A 421 -3.09 41.35 8.63
N PHE A 422 -4.37 41.09 8.92
CA PHE A 422 -4.87 39.78 9.34
C PHE A 422 -5.02 38.80 8.16
N GLY A 423 -3.92 38.14 7.78
CA GLY A 423 -3.92 37.08 6.77
C GLY A 423 -4.50 35.78 7.30
N TYR A 424 -5.84 35.64 7.33
CA TYR A 424 -6.50 34.37 7.63
C TYR A 424 -6.06 33.31 6.61
N THR A 425 -5.40 32.25 7.08
CA THR A 425 -5.00 31.10 6.28
C THR A 425 -5.42 29.85 7.05
N PRO A 426 -6.36 29.03 6.55
CA PRO A 426 -6.79 27.81 7.23
C PRO A 426 -5.68 26.75 7.27
N LEU A 427 -5.81 25.72 8.11
CA LEU A 427 -4.86 24.61 8.16
C LEU A 427 -4.70 23.94 6.78
N ILE A 428 -5.81 23.70 6.07
CA ILE A 428 -5.81 23.25 4.67
C ILE A 428 -6.70 24.15 3.80
N THR A 429 -6.34 24.29 2.53
CA THR A 429 -7.13 24.98 1.50
C THR A 429 -7.81 23.97 0.59
N TRP A 430 -8.89 24.38 -0.09
CA TRP A 430 -9.60 23.51 -1.03
C TRP A 430 -8.69 22.95 -2.14
N LYS A 431 -7.72 23.76 -2.62
CA LYS A 431 -6.78 23.34 -3.66
C LYS A 431 -5.85 22.22 -3.19
N GLU A 432 -5.37 22.28 -1.95
CA GLU A 432 -4.51 21.25 -1.35
C GLU A 432 -5.30 19.95 -1.14
N PHE A 433 -6.52 20.04 -0.59
CA PHE A 433 -7.44 18.91 -0.49
C PHE A 433 -7.72 18.27 -1.86
N GLN A 434 -8.05 19.09 -2.87
CA GLN A 434 -8.36 18.63 -4.23
C GLN A 434 -7.18 17.89 -4.89
N SER A 435 -5.93 18.27 -4.59
CA SER A 435 -4.73 17.57 -5.07
C SER A 435 -4.43 16.25 -4.34
N CYS A 436 -4.85 16.10 -3.09
CA CYS A 436 -4.68 14.87 -2.31
C CYS A 436 -5.86 13.87 -2.47
N MET A 437 -7.02 14.33 -2.94
CA MET A 437 -8.23 13.51 -3.08
C MET A 437 -8.11 12.48 -4.24
N PRO A 438 -8.21 11.16 -3.97
CA PRO A 438 -8.09 10.12 -4.99
C PRO A 438 -9.41 9.96 -5.76
N TRP A 439 -9.73 10.92 -6.63
CA TRP A 439 -10.94 10.94 -7.45
C TRP A 439 -11.14 9.67 -8.29
N GLU A 440 -10.05 9.05 -8.75
CA GLU A 440 -10.14 7.77 -9.46
C GLU A 440 -10.70 6.65 -8.59
N ILE A 441 -10.27 6.56 -7.32
CA ILE A 441 -10.80 5.56 -6.37
C ILE A 441 -12.26 5.88 -6.05
N ALA A 442 -12.63 7.14 -5.80
CA ALA A 442 -14.02 7.51 -5.53
C ALA A 442 -14.98 7.03 -6.64
N ILE A 443 -14.68 7.35 -7.90
CA ILE A 443 -15.51 6.95 -9.05
C ILE A 443 -15.47 5.43 -9.27
N LEU A 444 -14.29 4.80 -9.12
CA LEU A 444 -14.12 3.35 -9.24
C LEU A 444 -15.05 2.59 -8.28
N VAL A 445 -15.05 3.01 -7.02
CA VAL A 445 -15.81 2.38 -5.95
C VAL A 445 -17.32 2.63 -6.12
N GLY A 446 -17.72 3.82 -6.58
CA GLY A 446 -19.10 4.10 -7.00
C GLY A 446 -19.61 3.20 -8.14
N GLY A 447 -18.78 2.95 -9.15
CA GLY A 447 -19.07 1.98 -10.21
C GLY A 447 -19.14 0.54 -9.71
N GLY A 448 -18.37 0.22 -8.67
CA GLY A 448 -18.46 -1.05 -7.94
C GLY A 448 -19.81 -1.29 -7.28
N PHE A 449 -20.31 -0.30 -6.52
CA PHE A 449 -21.64 -0.42 -5.91
C PHE A 449 -22.74 -0.45 -6.96
N ALA A 450 -22.59 0.28 -8.07
CA ALA A 450 -23.51 0.15 -9.20
C ALA A 450 -23.54 -1.29 -9.73
N LEU A 451 -22.39 -1.93 -9.96
CA LEU A 451 -22.32 -3.35 -10.36
C LEU A 451 -22.98 -4.28 -9.33
N ALA A 452 -22.75 -4.06 -8.03
CA ALA A 452 -23.33 -4.88 -6.96
C ALA A 452 -24.87 -4.75 -6.91
N ASP A 453 -25.39 -3.51 -6.88
CA ASP A 453 -26.82 -3.21 -6.93
C ASP A 453 -27.45 -3.80 -8.22
N GLY A 454 -26.74 -3.73 -9.35
CA GLY A 454 -27.15 -4.30 -10.63
C GLY A 454 -27.20 -5.83 -10.66
N CYS A 455 -26.26 -6.51 -10.01
CA CYS A 455 -26.26 -7.98 -9.88
C CYS A 455 -27.47 -8.49 -9.09
N GLU A 456 -27.91 -7.73 -8.08
CA GLU A 456 -29.09 -8.07 -7.29
C GLU A 456 -30.38 -7.81 -8.07
N VAL A 457 -30.55 -6.60 -8.63
CA VAL A 457 -31.76 -6.21 -9.37
C VAL A 457 -31.96 -7.08 -10.63
N SER A 458 -30.88 -7.57 -11.24
CA SER A 458 -30.92 -8.49 -12.37
C SER A 458 -31.07 -9.97 -12.01
N LYS A 459 -31.06 -10.33 -10.71
CA LYS A 459 -30.98 -11.72 -10.20
C LYS A 459 -29.73 -12.50 -10.61
N LEU A 460 -28.70 -11.84 -11.15
CA LEU A 460 -27.42 -12.48 -11.44
C LEU A 460 -26.77 -13.07 -10.17
N SER A 461 -26.96 -12.44 -9.00
CA SER A 461 -26.57 -12.98 -7.70
C SER A 461 -27.16 -14.38 -7.43
N GLU A 462 -28.48 -14.52 -7.57
CA GLU A 462 -29.22 -15.79 -7.38
C GLU A 462 -28.76 -16.86 -8.39
N TRP A 463 -28.52 -16.44 -9.64
CA TRP A 463 -28.06 -17.34 -10.69
C TRP A 463 -26.65 -17.86 -10.41
N ILE A 464 -25.70 -16.98 -10.04
CA ILE A 464 -24.33 -17.36 -9.65
C ILE A 464 -24.36 -18.30 -8.45
N ALA A 465 -25.11 -17.95 -7.39
CA ALA A 465 -25.33 -18.80 -6.22
C ALA A 465 -25.76 -20.23 -6.60
N SER A 466 -26.73 -20.37 -7.51
CA SER A 466 -27.22 -21.68 -7.98
C SER A 466 -26.18 -22.55 -8.72
N LYS A 467 -25.10 -21.95 -9.24
CA LYS A 467 -23.99 -22.68 -9.88
C LYS A 467 -22.86 -23.01 -8.92
N LEU A 468 -22.77 -22.29 -7.80
CA LEU A 468 -21.74 -22.47 -6.79
C LEU A 468 -22.17 -23.42 -5.65
N THR A 469 -23.45 -23.78 -5.54
CA THR A 469 -23.96 -24.75 -4.55
C THR A 469 -23.12 -26.04 -4.40
N PRO A 470 -22.57 -26.67 -5.46
CA PRO A 470 -21.70 -27.85 -5.32
C PRO A 470 -20.43 -27.63 -4.49
N ILE A 471 -19.94 -26.38 -4.38
CA ILE A 471 -18.78 -26.00 -3.56
C ILE A 471 -19.06 -26.20 -2.06
N GLY A 472 -20.33 -26.15 -1.63
CA GLY A 472 -20.76 -26.43 -0.26
C GLY A 472 -20.49 -27.87 0.21
N SER A 473 -20.09 -28.78 -0.69
CA SER A 473 -19.60 -30.12 -0.32
C SER A 473 -18.15 -30.14 0.19
N LEU A 474 -17.40 -29.04 0.01
CA LEU A 474 -16.01 -28.90 0.49
C LEU A 474 -15.98 -28.38 1.94
N PRO A 475 -14.99 -28.79 2.76
CA PRO A 475 -14.77 -28.20 4.08
C PRO A 475 -14.61 -26.68 4.00
N LEU A 476 -15.30 -25.93 4.87
CA LEU A 476 -15.32 -24.46 4.83
C LEU A 476 -13.91 -23.82 4.83
N TRP A 477 -12.97 -24.35 5.61
CA TRP A 477 -11.59 -23.86 5.64
C TRP A 477 -10.91 -23.94 4.26
N LEU A 478 -11.25 -24.95 3.44
CA LEU A 478 -10.72 -25.14 2.10
C LEU A 478 -11.37 -24.17 1.10
N VAL A 479 -12.68 -23.90 1.24
CA VAL A 479 -13.38 -22.87 0.44
C VAL A 479 -12.76 -21.49 0.68
N ILE A 480 -12.52 -21.13 1.95
CA ILE A 480 -11.86 -19.87 2.32
C ILE A 480 -10.44 -19.83 1.75
N LEU A 481 -9.64 -20.90 1.92
CA LEU A 481 -8.27 -20.95 1.40
C LEU A 481 -8.21 -20.81 -0.13
N ILE A 482 -9.10 -21.49 -0.87
CA ILE A 482 -9.20 -21.38 -2.33
C ILE A 482 -9.58 -19.94 -2.73
N SER A 483 -10.56 -19.32 -2.07
CA SER A 483 -10.93 -17.93 -2.29
C SER A 483 -9.74 -16.98 -2.07
N CYS A 484 -9.03 -17.13 -0.94
CA CYS A 484 -7.84 -16.33 -0.62
C CYS A 484 -6.73 -16.49 -1.66
N LEU A 485 -6.44 -17.72 -2.11
CA LEU A 485 -5.40 -17.99 -3.10
C LEU A 485 -5.75 -17.42 -4.49
N ILE A 486 -7.01 -17.54 -4.92
CA ILE A 486 -7.48 -16.95 -6.19
C ILE A 486 -7.34 -15.42 -6.14
N VAL A 487 -7.85 -14.79 -5.08
CA VAL A 487 -7.82 -13.33 -4.92
C VAL A 487 -6.38 -12.80 -4.83
N THR A 488 -5.52 -13.47 -4.06
CA THR A 488 -4.08 -13.15 -3.98
C THR A 488 -3.40 -13.28 -5.36
N SER A 489 -3.77 -14.28 -6.16
CA SER A 489 -3.20 -14.49 -7.50
C SER A 489 -3.64 -13.42 -8.50
N VAL A 490 -4.88 -12.93 -8.41
CA VAL A 490 -5.41 -11.90 -9.31
C VAL A 490 -4.89 -10.50 -8.96
N THR A 491 -4.77 -10.17 -7.67
CA THR A 491 -4.30 -8.84 -7.25
C THR A 491 -2.82 -8.57 -7.56
N GLU A 492 -2.09 -9.57 -8.04
CA GLU A 492 -0.70 -9.44 -8.50
C GLU A 492 -0.59 -9.05 -9.99
N VAL A 493 -1.70 -9.09 -10.73
CA VAL A 493 -1.76 -8.69 -12.16
C VAL A 493 -2.80 -7.60 -12.45
N ALA A 494 -3.65 -7.27 -11.46
CA ALA A 494 -4.66 -6.22 -11.55
C ALA A 494 -4.74 -5.46 -10.22
N SER A 495 -5.09 -4.16 -10.27
CA SER A 495 -5.12 -3.32 -9.08
C SER A 495 -6.04 -3.85 -7.97
N ASN A 496 -5.57 -3.75 -6.72
CA ASN A 496 -6.28 -4.20 -5.52
C ASN A 496 -7.74 -3.69 -5.44
N PRO A 497 -8.04 -2.39 -5.70
CA PRO A 497 -9.39 -1.86 -5.53
C PRO A 497 -10.36 -2.42 -6.57
N ALA A 498 -9.91 -2.64 -7.81
CA ALA A 498 -10.73 -3.26 -8.84
C ALA A 498 -10.91 -4.77 -8.58
N THR A 499 -9.86 -5.45 -8.12
CA THR A 499 -9.91 -6.88 -7.77
C THR A 499 -10.98 -7.16 -6.71
N ILE A 500 -10.98 -6.44 -5.58
CA ILE A 500 -11.99 -6.68 -4.53
C ILE A 500 -13.40 -6.34 -5.01
N THR A 501 -13.54 -5.33 -5.86
CA THR A 501 -14.82 -4.89 -6.44
C THR A 501 -15.43 -5.94 -7.38
N ILE A 502 -14.61 -6.73 -8.09
CA ILE A 502 -15.08 -7.88 -8.89
C ILE A 502 -15.48 -9.04 -7.97
N PHE A 503 -14.71 -9.32 -6.92
CA PHE A 503 -14.91 -10.52 -6.11
C PHE A 503 -16.01 -10.41 -5.05
N LEU A 504 -16.25 -9.27 -4.41
CA LEU A 504 -17.28 -9.17 -3.36
C LEU A 504 -18.71 -9.52 -3.86
N PRO A 505 -19.18 -9.06 -5.04
CA PRO A 505 -20.50 -9.46 -5.58
C PRO A 505 -20.60 -10.95 -5.95
N ILE A 506 -19.49 -11.67 -6.06
CA ILE A 506 -19.45 -13.11 -6.35
C ILE A 506 -19.34 -13.92 -5.04
N LEU A 507 -18.55 -13.44 -4.08
CA LEU A 507 -18.31 -14.10 -2.80
C LEU A 507 -19.47 -13.92 -1.80
N SER A 508 -20.25 -12.84 -1.89
CA SER A 508 -21.42 -12.65 -1.02
C SER A 508 -22.52 -13.69 -1.33
N PRO A 509 -23.00 -13.86 -2.59
CA PRO A 509 -23.99 -14.89 -2.91
C PRO A 509 -23.44 -16.32 -2.78
N LEU A 510 -22.12 -16.53 -2.94
CA LEU A 510 -21.48 -17.82 -2.63
C LEU A 510 -21.68 -18.21 -1.15
N ALA A 511 -21.44 -17.29 -0.22
CA ALA A 511 -21.59 -17.56 1.21
C ALA A 511 -23.05 -17.85 1.60
N GLU A 512 -23.99 -17.09 1.03
CA GLU A 512 -25.43 -17.32 1.15
C GLU A 512 -25.84 -18.70 0.60
N ALA A 513 -25.32 -19.09 -0.58
CA ALA A 513 -25.60 -20.37 -1.25
C ALA A 513 -25.11 -21.61 -0.51
N ILE A 514 -24.06 -21.48 0.32
CA ILE A 514 -23.55 -22.57 1.17
C ILE A 514 -24.04 -22.47 2.62
N HIS A 515 -24.96 -21.52 2.92
CA HIS A 515 -25.49 -21.24 4.26
C HIS A 515 -24.41 -20.99 5.33
N VAL A 516 -23.40 -20.17 5.01
CA VAL A 516 -22.34 -19.74 5.94
C VAL A 516 -22.38 -18.22 6.11
N ASN A 517 -22.04 -17.74 7.31
CA ASN A 517 -21.90 -16.32 7.61
C ASN A 517 -20.95 -15.62 6.60
N PRO A 518 -21.39 -14.61 5.81
CA PRO A 518 -20.58 -14.02 4.74
C PRO A 518 -19.23 -13.46 5.20
N LEU A 519 -19.12 -13.00 6.45
CA LEU A 519 -17.85 -12.51 7.01
C LEU A 519 -16.74 -13.56 7.03
N PHE A 520 -17.08 -14.86 7.09
CA PHE A 520 -16.10 -15.97 7.03
C PHE A 520 -15.31 -16.02 5.72
N ILE A 521 -15.88 -15.51 4.61
CA ILE A 521 -15.26 -15.50 3.27
C ILE A 521 -14.83 -14.08 2.86
N LEU A 522 -15.69 -13.08 3.13
CA LEU A 522 -15.48 -11.71 2.64
C LEU A 522 -14.33 -10.99 3.37
N ILE A 523 -14.19 -11.14 4.69
CA ILE A 523 -13.07 -10.55 5.44
C ILE A 523 -11.71 -11.09 4.92
N PRO A 524 -11.45 -12.41 4.91
CA PRO A 524 -10.13 -12.90 4.51
C PRO A 524 -9.82 -12.65 3.04
N ALA A 525 -10.82 -12.67 2.13
CA ALA A 525 -10.65 -12.25 0.75
C ALA A 525 -10.26 -10.76 0.63
N THR A 526 -10.87 -9.87 1.41
CA THR A 526 -10.53 -8.43 1.44
C THR A 526 -9.09 -8.21 1.87
N LEU A 527 -8.65 -8.87 2.95
CA LEU A 527 -7.27 -8.79 3.43
C LEU A 527 -6.29 -9.35 2.39
N CYS A 528 -6.60 -10.49 1.79
CA CYS A 528 -5.78 -11.12 0.75
C CYS A 528 -5.71 -10.30 -0.55
N THR A 529 -6.70 -9.46 -0.85
CA THR A 529 -6.62 -8.50 -1.97
C THR A 529 -5.55 -7.42 -1.76
N SER A 530 -4.98 -7.32 -0.56
CA SER A 530 -3.85 -6.41 -0.30
C SER A 530 -2.49 -7.11 -0.38
N PHE A 531 -2.43 -8.43 -0.59
CA PHE A 531 -1.18 -9.20 -0.72
C PHE A 531 -0.64 -9.13 -2.17
N ALA A 532 -0.35 -7.91 -2.59
CA ALA A 532 0.27 -7.57 -3.87
C ALA A 532 1.78 -7.29 -3.64
N PHE A 533 2.60 -8.34 -3.62
CA PHE A 533 4.02 -8.31 -3.22
C PHE A 533 5.01 -8.86 -4.27
N LEU A 534 4.55 -9.66 -5.24
CA LEU A 534 5.41 -10.33 -6.23
C LEU A 534 5.97 -9.37 -7.28
N LEU A 535 5.14 -8.45 -7.79
CA LEU A 535 5.49 -7.62 -8.96
C LEU A 535 5.61 -6.12 -8.64
N PRO A 536 6.46 -5.37 -9.38
CA PRO A 536 6.53 -3.92 -9.26
C PRO A 536 5.22 -3.22 -9.61
N VAL A 537 4.43 -3.79 -10.53
CA VAL A 537 3.22 -3.17 -11.09
C VAL A 537 1.98 -3.42 -10.22
N SER A 538 1.97 -4.47 -9.39
CA SER A 538 0.76 -4.87 -8.64
C SER A 538 0.33 -3.87 -7.57
N ASN A 539 1.23 -3.01 -7.10
CA ASN A 539 0.93 -1.98 -6.12
C ASN A 539 1.83 -0.75 -6.34
N PRO A 540 1.30 0.49 -6.36
CA PRO A 540 2.11 1.71 -6.49
C PRO A 540 3.24 1.85 -5.46
N SER A 541 3.13 1.28 -4.25
CA SER A 541 4.25 1.26 -3.29
C SER A 541 5.43 0.41 -3.78
N ASN A 542 5.16 -0.73 -4.44
CA ASN A 542 6.16 -1.56 -5.09
C ASN A 542 6.82 -0.80 -6.26
N ALA A 543 6.01 -0.12 -7.08
CA ALA A 543 6.49 0.66 -8.23
C ALA A 543 7.40 1.83 -7.83
N ILE A 544 7.05 2.58 -6.78
CA ILE A 544 7.87 3.68 -6.24
C ILE A 544 9.26 3.15 -5.87
N VAL A 545 9.31 2.10 -5.06
CA VAL A 545 10.57 1.53 -4.56
C VAL A 545 11.39 0.90 -5.69
N PHE A 546 10.74 0.27 -6.67
CA PHE A 546 11.41 -0.27 -7.85
C PHE A 546 12.06 0.83 -8.72
N SER A 547 11.47 2.04 -8.76
CA SER A 547 12.00 3.15 -9.57
C SER A 547 13.34 3.72 -9.09
N TYR A 548 13.76 3.41 -7.86
CA TYR A 548 15.11 3.72 -7.35
C TYR A 548 16.22 2.84 -7.98
N GLY A 549 15.86 1.80 -8.75
CA GLY A 549 16.80 1.01 -9.56
C GLY A 549 17.61 -0.06 -8.82
N HIS A 550 17.49 -0.15 -7.50
CA HIS A 550 18.26 -1.10 -6.67
C HIS A 550 17.75 -2.55 -6.72
N LEU A 551 16.50 -2.76 -7.16
CA LEU A 551 15.81 -4.05 -7.17
C LEU A 551 15.72 -4.63 -8.59
N THR A 552 15.84 -5.96 -8.71
CA THR A 552 15.40 -6.69 -9.90
C THR A 552 14.03 -7.33 -9.66
N VAL A 553 13.28 -7.60 -10.73
CA VAL A 553 11.97 -8.28 -10.65
C VAL A 553 12.10 -9.64 -9.95
N MET A 554 13.21 -10.36 -10.14
CA MET A 554 13.47 -11.64 -9.48
C MET A 554 13.79 -11.52 -7.99
N ASP A 555 14.24 -10.37 -7.49
CA ASP A 555 14.36 -10.11 -6.05
C ASP A 555 12.97 -9.93 -5.44
N MET A 556 12.09 -9.15 -6.10
CA MET A 556 10.71 -8.92 -5.66
C MET A 556 9.89 -10.21 -5.68
N VAL A 557 9.93 -10.99 -6.77
CA VAL A 557 9.17 -12.25 -6.88
C VAL A 557 9.57 -13.25 -5.78
N LYS A 558 10.86 -13.39 -5.46
CA LYS A 558 11.31 -14.28 -4.37
C LYS A 558 10.87 -13.79 -3.00
N ALA A 559 10.98 -12.49 -2.75
CA ALA A 559 10.60 -11.90 -1.47
C ALA A 559 9.08 -11.95 -1.26
N GLY A 560 8.32 -11.47 -2.24
CA GLY A 560 6.87 -11.41 -2.23
C GLY A 560 6.19 -12.77 -2.17
N LEU A 561 6.71 -13.82 -2.82
CA LEU A 561 6.11 -15.16 -2.76
C LEU A 561 6.03 -15.68 -1.31
N GLY A 562 7.12 -15.52 -0.55
CA GLY A 562 7.13 -15.91 0.87
C GLY A 562 6.21 -15.05 1.72
N ILE A 563 6.08 -13.76 1.42
CA ILE A 563 5.19 -12.85 2.16
C ILE A 563 3.71 -13.12 1.82
N ASN A 564 3.37 -13.48 0.59
CA ASN A 564 2.02 -13.94 0.22
C ASN A 564 1.65 -15.23 0.99
N ILE A 565 2.57 -16.20 1.07
CA ILE A 565 2.38 -17.44 1.84
C ILE A 565 2.20 -17.13 3.34
N ILE A 566 3.05 -16.27 3.92
CA ILE A 566 2.92 -15.80 5.31
C ILE A 566 1.59 -15.09 5.52
N GLY A 567 1.20 -14.19 4.63
CA GLY A 567 -0.03 -13.39 4.73
C GLY A 567 -1.28 -14.27 4.71
N VAL A 568 -1.40 -15.17 3.73
CA VAL A 568 -2.53 -16.11 3.65
C VAL A 568 -2.54 -17.04 4.88
N ALA A 569 -1.39 -17.55 5.33
CA ALA A 569 -1.33 -18.39 6.52
C ALA A 569 -1.76 -17.66 7.80
N VAL A 570 -1.35 -16.40 8.00
CA VAL A 570 -1.75 -15.58 9.15
C VAL A 570 -3.22 -15.17 9.08
N VAL A 571 -3.76 -14.88 7.89
CA VAL A 571 -5.21 -14.62 7.71
C VAL A 571 -6.04 -15.87 8.01
N MET A 572 -5.62 -17.04 7.54
CA MET A 572 -6.29 -18.31 7.88
C MET A 572 -6.23 -18.60 9.39
N LEU A 573 -5.08 -18.35 10.03
CA LEU A 573 -4.93 -18.48 11.48
C LEU A 573 -5.85 -17.52 12.24
N ALA A 574 -5.89 -16.24 11.84
CA ALA A 574 -6.71 -15.20 12.45
C ALA A 574 -8.21 -15.55 12.38
N ILE A 575 -8.67 -16.02 11.22
CA ILE A 575 -10.04 -16.49 11.01
C ILE A 575 -10.39 -17.58 12.03
N MET A 576 -9.57 -18.62 12.11
CA MET A 576 -9.84 -19.81 12.95
C MET A 576 -9.54 -19.62 14.44
N THR A 577 -9.15 -18.42 14.90
CA THR A 577 -8.77 -18.18 16.31
C THR A 577 -9.46 -16.99 16.97
N TRP A 578 -9.34 -15.76 16.45
CA TRP A 578 -9.93 -14.56 17.08
C TRP A 578 -11.07 -13.93 16.29
N ILE A 579 -11.12 -14.05 14.96
CA ILE A 579 -12.20 -13.43 14.18
C ILE A 579 -13.54 -14.15 14.41
N VAL A 580 -13.52 -15.50 14.41
CA VAL A 580 -14.69 -16.33 14.72
C VAL A 580 -15.40 -15.92 16.02
N PRO A 581 -14.75 -15.82 17.20
CA PRO A 581 -15.42 -15.41 18.43
C PRO A 581 -15.75 -13.91 18.53
N ILE A 582 -15.13 -13.02 17.75
CA ILE A 582 -15.51 -11.58 17.72
C ILE A 582 -16.84 -11.37 17.00
N PHE A 583 -17.13 -12.17 15.96
CA PHE A 583 -18.30 -11.99 15.09
C PHE A 583 -19.30 -13.16 15.11
N ASP A 584 -19.13 -14.11 16.03
CA ASP A 584 -19.87 -15.38 16.15
C ASP A 584 -20.05 -16.12 14.81
N LEU A 585 -18.96 -16.26 14.05
CA LEU A 585 -19.04 -16.67 12.64
C LEU A 585 -19.57 -18.10 12.41
N TYR A 586 -19.66 -18.94 13.45
CA TYR A 586 -20.25 -20.27 13.34
C TYR A 586 -21.78 -20.28 13.31
N THR A 587 -22.45 -19.21 13.77
CA THR A 587 -23.90 -19.11 13.61
C THR A 587 -24.24 -18.49 12.25
N TYR A 588 -25.26 -19.04 11.58
CA TYR A 588 -25.81 -18.41 10.39
C TYR A 588 -26.67 -17.22 10.84
N PRO A 589 -26.34 -15.98 10.45
CA PRO A 589 -26.87 -14.81 11.12
C PRO A 589 -28.30 -14.46 10.69
N SER A 590 -29.15 -14.17 11.67
CA SER A 590 -30.57 -13.81 11.47
C SER A 590 -30.83 -12.48 10.75
N TRP A 591 -29.79 -11.67 10.50
CA TRP A 591 -29.87 -10.47 9.67
C TRP A 591 -29.76 -10.76 8.16
N ILE A 592 -29.43 -11.99 7.75
CA ILE A 592 -29.65 -12.42 6.37
C ILE A 592 -31.11 -12.86 6.26
N SER A 593 -31.89 -12.13 5.47
CA SER A 593 -33.25 -12.52 5.12
C SER A 593 -33.26 -13.96 4.59
N ASN A 594 -34.00 -14.85 5.24
CA ASN A 594 -34.20 -16.20 4.72
C ASN A 594 -34.76 -16.11 3.30
N ILE A 595 -33.97 -16.56 2.32
CA ILE A 595 -34.50 -16.89 0.99
C ILE A 595 -35.67 -17.83 1.24
N PRO A 596 -36.89 -17.52 0.77
CA PRO A 596 -38.05 -18.34 1.09
C PRO A 596 -37.82 -19.73 0.50
N SER A 597 -37.59 -20.70 1.38
CA SER A 597 -37.45 -22.10 1.01
C SER A 597 -38.67 -22.49 0.20
N THR A 598 -38.46 -22.82 -1.07
CA THR A 598 -39.55 -23.20 -1.98
C THR A 598 -40.20 -24.47 -1.44
N ASN A 599 -41.33 -24.30 -0.74
CA ASN A 599 -42.13 -25.42 -0.27
C ASN A 599 -42.55 -26.25 -1.48
N GLY A 600 -41.95 -27.42 -1.62
CA GLY A 600 -42.43 -28.44 -2.55
C GLY A 600 -43.84 -28.89 -2.15
N THR A 601 -44.55 -29.48 -3.10
CA THR A 601 -45.98 -29.83 -3.07
C THR A 601 -46.92 -28.61 -3.21
N GLY A 602 -47.54 -28.50 -4.39
CA GLY A 602 -48.37 -27.36 -4.79
C GLY A 602 -49.12 -27.56 -6.12
N LEU A 603 -49.52 -28.82 -6.40
CA LEU A 603 -50.01 -29.38 -7.68
C LEU A 603 -48.92 -29.56 -8.76
#